data_AF-M7NHL6-F1
#
_entry.id   AF-M7NHL6-F1
#
_cell.length_a   1.000
_cell.length_b   1.000
_cell.length_c   1.000
_cell.angle_alpha   90.00
_cell.angle_beta   90.00
_cell.angle_gamma   90.00
#
_symmetry.space_group_name_H-M   'P 1'
#
loop_
_entity.id
_entity.type
_entity.pdbx_description
1 polymer ?
#
loop_
_entity_poly.entity_id
_entity_poly.type
_entity_poly.pdbx_seq_one_letter_code
_entity_poly.pdbx_strand_id
1 'polypeptide(L)'
;MDYSSLLILNLLATALLTGLIWMVQLVHYPGFAYVSQQACTAYQHQHTRRIAWLVIPLMLAELALTGWLSWLVVSRGLAAHALLYWLAAGCVVLVWGITFLVFVPLHARLQQEGYTPVLTQKLVLWNWPRTLLWSIRCLLLSYLLLEGYH
;
A
#
# COMPACT_ATOMS: atom_id res chain seq x y z
N MET A 1 -5.39 8.64 22.84
CA MET A 1 -5.49 9.36 21.55
C MET A 1 -6.95 9.46 21.18
N ASP A 2 -7.41 10.62 20.73
CA ASP A 2 -8.79 10.81 20.29
C ASP A 2 -9.00 10.30 18.85
N TYR A 3 -10.26 10.31 18.41
CA TYR A 3 -10.64 9.82 17.08
C TYR A 3 -9.96 10.62 15.96
N SER A 4 -9.97 11.95 16.06
CA SER A 4 -9.43 12.83 15.02
C SER A 4 -7.92 12.66 14.83
N SER A 5 -7.13 12.61 15.91
CA SER A 5 -5.69 12.37 15.80
C SER A 5 -5.38 11.00 15.17
N LEU A 6 -6.17 9.98 15.52
CA LEU A 6 -6.00 8.63 14.95
C LEU A 6 -6.36 8.57 13.47
N LEU A 7 -7.39 9.31 13.06
CA LEU A 7 -7.80 9.41 11.66
C LEU A 7 -6.74 10.15 10.82
N ILE A 8 -6.15 11.23 11.36
CA ILE A 8 -5.03 11.94 10.73
C ILE A 8 -3.83 11.00 10.54
N LEU A 9 -3.45 10.25 11.57
CA LEU A 9 -2.33 9.30 11.46
C LEU A 9 -2.60 8.20 10.42
N ASN A 10 -3.84 7.66 10.37
CA ASN A 10 -4.24 6.71 9.33
C ASN A 10 -4.14 7.34 7.93
N LEU A 11 -4.59 8.57 7.76
CA LEU A 11 -4.53 9.28 6.49
C LEU A 11 -3.08 9.55 6.09
N LEU A 12 -2.21 10.00 7.00
CA LEU A 12 -0.80 10.26 6.73
C LEU A 12 -0.08 8.98 6.27
N ALA A 13 -0.27 7.86 6.97
CA ALA A 13 0.33 6.58 6.58
C ALA A 13 -0.17 6.13 5.19
N THR A 14 -1.49 6.22 4.96
CA THR A 14 -2.12 5.87 3.68
C THR A 14 -1.63 6.77 2.55
N ALA A 15 -1.51 8.08 2.77
CA ALA A 15 -1.06 9.05 1.76
C ALA A 15 0.41 8.83 1.38
N LEU A 16 1.28 8.55 2.35
CA LEU A 16 2.69 8.21 2.08
C LEU A 16 2.80 6.95 1.22
N LEU A 17 2.05 5.90 1.56
CA LEU A 17 1.99 4.66 0.77
C LEU A 17 1.36 4.89 -0.61
N THR A 18 0.36 5.76 -0.72
CA THR A 18 -0.28 6.14 -1.98
C THR A 18 0.72 6.86 -2.90
N GLY A 19 1.44 7.86 -2.40
CA GLY A 19 2.48 8.53 -3.18
C GLY A 19 3.59 7.56 -3.61
N LEU A 20 4.02 6.69 -2.69
CA LEU A 20 5.02 5.67 -2.97
C LEU A 20 4.55 4.69 -4.06
N ILE A 21 3.33 4.16 -3.98
CA ILE A 21 2.86 3.15 -4.92
C ILE A 21 2.66 3.72 -6.33
N TRP A 22 2.23 4.97 -6.45
CA TRP A 22 2.15 5.67 -7.74
C TRP A 22 3.52 5.87 -8.36
N MET A 23 4.51 6.28 -7.55
CA MET A 23 5.89 6.40 -7.98
C MET A 23 6.45 5.03 -8.44
N VAL A 24 6.11 3.94 -7.74
CA VAL A 24 6.50 2.59 -8.15
C VAL A 24 5.83 2.18 -9.46
N GLN A 25 4.51 2.44 -9.58
CA GLN A 25 3.69 2.05 -10.73
C GLN A 25 4.10 2.75 -12.02
N LEU A 26 4.29 4.08 -11.97
CA LEU A 26 4.49 4.89 -13.17
C LEU A 26 5.96 5.08 -13.52
N VAL A 27 6.86 5.03 -12.53
CA VAL A 27 8.28 5.37 -12.74
C VAL A 27 9.17 4.15 -12.59
N HIS A 28 9.14 3.49 -11.42
CA HIS A 28 10.13 2.43 -11.16
C HIS A 28 9.91 1.18 -12.00
N TYR A 29 8.70 0.64 -12.05
CA TYR A 29 8.46 -0.57 -12.82
C TYR A 29 8.63 -0.37 -14.33
N PRO A 30 8.12 0.71 -14.96
CA PRO A 30 8.41 0.99 -16.37
C PRO A 30 9.89 1.29 -16.62
N GLY A 31 10.57 1.94 -15.68
CA GLY A 31 12.00 2.25 -15.76
C GLY A 31 12.90 1.01 -15.96
N PHE A 32 12.48 -0.15 -15.46
CA PHE A 32 13.22 -1.40 -15.63
C PHE A 32 13.33 -1.87 -17.08
N ALA A 33 12.46 -1.41 -17.98
CA ALA A 33 12.57 -1.71 -19.42
C ALA A 33 13.80 -1.06 -20.08
N TYR A 34 14.41 -0.05 -19.44
CA TYR A 34 15.54 0.71 -19.99
C TYR A 34 16.90 0.26 -19.42
N VAL A 35 16.92 -0.73 -18.52
CA VAL A 35 18.17 -1.27 -17.94
C VAL A 35 18.57 -2.52 -18.70
N SER A 36 19.85 -2.64 -19.06
CA SER A 36 20.36 -3.85 -19.72
C SER A 36 20.13 -5.08 -18.84
N GLN A 37 19.77 -6.21 -19.44
CA GLN A 37 19.38 -7.42 -18.71
C GLN A 37 20.44 -7.90 -17.70
N GLN A 38 21.73 -7.72 -18.03
CA GLN A 38 22.86 -8.01 -17.14
C GLN A 38 22.92 -7.10 -15.90
N ALA A 39 22.65 -5.79 -16.04
CA ALA A 39 22.66 -4.85 -14.91
C ALA A 39 21.33 -4.85 -14.13
N CYS A 40 20.24 -5.26 -14.78
CA CYS A 40 18.88 -5.21 -14.24
C CYS A 40 18.72 -6.05 -12.98
N THR A 41 19.26 -7.27 -12.98
CA THR A 41 19.16 -8.18 -11.82
C THR A 41 19.84 -7.61 -10.57
N ALA A 42 21.08 -7.11 -10.69
CA ALA A 42 21.81 -6.53 -9.57
C ALA A 42 21.14 -5.23 -9.07
N TYR A 43 20.72 -4.37 -9.99
CA TYR A 43 20.00 -3.14 -9.66
C TYR A 43 18.70 -3.41 -8.92
N GLN A 44 17.90 -4.37 -9.40
CA GLN A 44 16.60 -4.66 -8.83
C GLN A 44 16.69 -5.40 -7.50
N HIS A 45 17.66 -6.31 -7.33
CA HIS A 45 17.92 -6.91 -6.03
C HIS A 45 18.23 -5.85 -4.97
N GLN A 46 19.07 -4.88 -5.32
CA GLN A 46 19.39 -3.77 -4.43
C GLN A 46 18.19 -2.85 -4.20
N HIS A 47 17.40 -2.57 -5.24
CA HIS A 47 16.17 -1.79 -5.14
C HIS A 47 15.16 -2.44 -4.21
N THR A 48 14.83 -3.72 -4.41
CA THR A 48 13.88 -4.48 -3.58
C THR A 48 14.33 -4.51 -2.12
N ARG A 49 15.63 -4.70 -1.85
CA ARG A 49 16.15 -4.69 -0.47
C ARG A 49 16.04 -3.31 0.19
N ARG A 50 16.30 -2.23 -0.56
CA ARG A 50 16.26 -0.86 -0.04
C ARG A 50 14.83 -0.36 0.15
N ILE A 51 13.94 -0.61 -0.81
CA ILE A 51 12.56 -0.15 -0.74
C ILE A 51 11.79 -0.86 0.38
N ALA A 52 12.15 -2.10 0.71
CA ALA A 52 11.56 -2.83 1.84
C ALA A 52 11.70 -2.10 3.18
N TRP A 53 12.84 -1.43 3.42
CA TRP A 53 13.05 -0.62 4.64
C TRP A 53 12.09 0.57 4.75
N LEU A 54 11.52 1.02 3.64
CA LEU A 54 10.54 2.10 3.62
C LEU A 54 9.11 1.55 3.62
N VAL A 55 8.82 0.59 2.74
CA VAL A 55 7.47 0.04 2.55
C VAL A 55 7.00 -0.72 3.78
N ILE A 56 7.82 -1.64 4.32
CA ILE A 56 7.37 -2.58 5.36
C ILE A 56 6.96 -1.83 6.63
N PRO A 57 7.76 -0.88 7.18
CA PRO A 57 7.37 -0.13 8.36
C PRO A 57 6.09 0.69 8.14
N LEU A 58 5.95 1.33 6.97
CA LEU A 58 4.76 2.12 6.65
C LEU A 58 3.51 1.23 6.53
N MET A 59 3.60 0.07 5.89
CA MET A 59 2.48 -0.87 5.76
C MET A 59 2.07 -1.46 7.12
N LEU A 60 3.05 -1.79 7.98
CA LEU A 60 2.78 -2.27 9.34
C LEU A 60 2.12 -1.18 10.19
N ALA A 61 2.60 0.06 10.09
CA ALA A 61 1.99 1.19 10.76
C ALA A 61 0.55 1.43 10.27
N GLU A 62 0.31 1.39 8.96
CA GLU A 62 -1.04 1.51 8.39
C GLU A 62 -1.98 0.42 8.93
N LEU A 63 -1.52 -0.84 8.99
CA LEU A 63 -2.32 -1.94 9.52
C LEU A 63 -2.64 -1.76 11.00
N ALA A 64 -1.64 -1.42 11.81
CA ALA A 64 -1.79 -1.21 13.25
C ALA A 64 -2.73 -0.03 13.55
N LEU A 65 -2.56 1.08 12.86
CA LEU A 65 -3.42 2.27 12.96
C LEU A 65 -4.86 1.97 12.53
N THR A 66 -5.03 1.14 11.50
CA THR A 66 -6.35 0.69 11.05
C THR A 66 -7.03 -0.14 12.13
N GLY A 67 -6.32 -1.13 12.69
CA GLY A 67 -6.85 -1.98 13.76
C GLY A 67 -7.20 -1.19 15.03
N TRP A 68 -6.37 -0.21 15.42
CA TRP A 68 -6.68 0.66 16.54
C TRP A 68 -7.93 1.51 16.26
N LEU A 69 -8.06 2.05 15.05
CA LEU A 69 -9.25 2.80 14.67
C LEU A 69 -10.49 1.91 14.66
N SER A 70 -10.37 0.63 14.26
CA SER A 70 -11.48 -0.33 14.24
C SER A 70 -11.99 -0.58 15.65
N TRP A 71 -11.05 -0.82 16.57
CA TRP A 71 -11.37 -1.01 17.98
C TRP A 71 -12.07 0.22 18.58
N LEU A 72 -11.62 1.43 18.22
CA LEU A 72 -12.24 2.67 18.70
C LEU A 72 -13.66 2.86 18.16
N VAL A 73 -13.89 2.60 16.87
CA VAL A 73 -15.21 2.70 16.23
C VAL A 73 -16.21 1.74 16.88
N VAL A 74 -15.81 0.49 17.12
CA VAL A 74 -16.66 -0.52 17.77
C VAL A 74 -16.92 -0.18 19.23
N SER A 75 -15.87 0.14 20.00
CA SER A 75 -16.00 0.38 21.45
C SER A 75 -16.82 1.62 21.81
N ARG A 76 -16.81 2.66 20.96
CA ARG A 76 -17.53 3.91 21.20
C ARG A 76 -18.87 4.01 20.46
N GLY A 77 -19.25 2.99 19.71
CA GLY A 77 -20.52 2.99 18.98
C GLY A 77 -20.63 4.13 17.96
N LEU A 78 -19.53 4.48 17.29
CA LEU A 78 -19.51 5.53 16.28
C LEU A 78 -20.26 5.05 15.03
N ALA A 79 -21.58 5.25 15.02
CA ALA A 79 -22.46 4.78 13.94
C ALA A 79 -22.39 5.67 12.69
N ALA A 80 -22.09 6.96 12.86
CA ALA A 80 -21.94 7.90 11.76
C ALA A 80 -20.78 7.44 10.85
N HIS A 81 -21.06 7.28 9.56
CA HIS A 81 -20.08 6.91 8.53
C HIS A 81 -19.39 5.54 8.74
N ALA A 82 -19.96 4.65 9.56
CA ALA A 82 -19.39 3.32 9.84
C ALA A 82 -19.11 2.52 8.56
N LEU A 83 -19.98 2.63 7.55
CA LEU A 83 -19.78 1.98 6.25
C LEU A 83 -18.48 2.43 5.57
N LEU A 84 -18.23 3.74 5.50
CA LEU A 84 -17.02 4.30 4.87
C LEU A 84 -15.76 3.90 5.61
N TYR A 85 -15.83 3.86 6.94
CA TYR A 85 -14.76 3.36 7.79
C TYR A 85 -14.41 1.89 7.46
N TRP A 86 -15.42 1.02 7.41
CA TRP A 86 -15.20 -0.40 7.12
C TRP A 86 -14.74 -0.65 5.69
N LEU A 87 -15.19 0.16 4.73
CA LEU A 87 -14.66 0.14 3.35
C LEU A 87 -13.17 0.50 3.33
N ALA A 88 -12.77 1.56 4.04
CA ALA A 88 -11.37 1.93 4.15
C ALA A 88 -10.54 0.80 4.80
N ALA A 89 -11.02 0.21 5.89
CA ALA A 89 -10.36 -0.93 6.55
C ALA A 89 -10.25 -2.15 5.61
N GLY A 90 -11.31 -2.45 4.85
CA GLY A 90 -11.32 -3.49 3.83
C GLY A 90 -10.25 -3.28 2.76
N CYS A 91 -10.01 -2.03 2.33
CA CYS A 91 -8.93 -1.73 1.38
C CYS A 91 -7.55 -2.18 1.90
N VAL A 92 -7.23 -1.94 3.18
CA VAL A 92 -5.94 -2.38 3.78
C VAL A 92 -5.84 -3.90 3.78
N VAL A 93 -6.91 -4.58 4.20
CA VAL A 93 -6.93 -6.05 4.23
C VAL A 93 -6.69 -6.62 2.82
N LEU A 94 -7.33 -6.06 1.81
CA LEU A 94 -7.13 -6.47 0.41
C LEU A 94 -5.71 -6.17 -0.08
N VAL A 95 -5.14 -5.00 0.24
CA VAL A 95 -3.76 -4.65 -0.10
C VAL A 95 -2.76 -5.64 0.52
N TRP A 96 -2.95 -6.00 1.79
CA TRP A 96 -2.12 -6.99 2.47
C TRP A 96 -2.29 -8.39 1.86
N GLY A 97 -3.53 -8.78 1.54
CA GLY A 97 -3.81 -10.03 0.83
C GLY A 97 -3.08 -10.11 -0.50
N ILE A 98 -3.18 -9.08 -1.35
CA ILE A 98 -2.46 -9.01 -2.63
C ILE A 98 -0.94 -9.04 -2.38
N THR A 99 -0.45 -8.35 -1.35
CA THR A 99 0.98 -8.28 -1.06
C THR A 99 1.54 -9.65 -0.68
N PHE A 100 0.91 -10.37 0.25
CA PHE A 100 1.39 -11.68 0.68
C PHE A 100 1.13 -12.78 -0.34
N LEU A 101 -0.03 -12.79 -0.99
CA LEU A 101 -0.42 -13.88 -1.88
C LEU A 101 0.14 -13.72 -3.29
N VAL A 102 0.44 -12.50 -3.73
CA VAL A 102 0.92 -12.23 -5.09
C VAL A 102 2.34 -11.68 -5.09
N PHE A 103 2.63 -10.60 -4.36
CA PHE A 103 3.93 -9.93 -4.45
C PHE A 103 5.07 -10.67 -3.79
N VAL A 104 4.85 -11.25 -2.61
CA VAL A 104 5.87 -12.08 -1.94
C VAL A 104 6.32 -13.25 -2.82
N PRO A 105 5.43 -14.12 -3.34
CA PRO A 105 5.86 -15.20 -4.22
C PRO A 105 6.43 -14.71 -5.55
N LEU A 106 5.91 -13.60 -6.10
CA LEU A 106 6.44 -13.03 -7.34
C LEU A 106 7.87 -12.49 -7.16
N HIS A 107 8.17 -11.83 -6.04
CA HIS A 107 9.54 -11.40 -5.71
C HIS A 107 10.48 -12.57 -5.41
N ALA A 108 9.99 -13.65 -4.78
CA ALA A 108 10.78 -14.86 -4.61
C ALA A 108 11.18 -15.48 -5.96
N ARG A 109 10.23 -15.56 -6.91
CA ARG A 109 10.54 -16.02 -8.28
C ARG A 109 11.52 -15.11 -9.00
N LEU A 110 11.38 -13.79 -8.85
CA LEU A 110 12.32 -12.82 -9.43
C LEU A 110 13.75 -12.97 -8.88
N GLN A 111 13.90 -13.34 -7.62
CA GLN A 111 15.22 -13.64 -7.03
C GLN A 111 15.83 -14.94 -7.58
N GLN A 112 15.00 -15.93 -7.93
CA GLN A 112 15.44 -17.24 -8.42
C GLN A 112 15.70 -17.26 -9.94
N GLU A 113 14.74 -16.74 -10.72
CA GLU A 113 14.72 -16.78 -12.18
C GLU A 113 15.38 -15.55 -12.81
N GLY A 114 15.68 -14.53 -12.00
CA GLY A 114 16.08 -13.21 -12.47
C GLY A 114 14.91 -12.40 -13.03
N TYR A 115 15.20 -11.17 -13.43
CA TYR A 115 14.17 -10.27 -13.95
C TYR A 115 14.04 -10.40 -15.45
N THR A 116 12.94 -11.02 -15.87
CA THR A 116 12.56 -11.15 -17.28
C THR A 116 11.45 -10.15 -17.63
N PRO A 117 11.29 -9.77 -18.91
CA PRO A 117 10.21 -8.89 -19.34
C PRO A 117 8.82 -9.39 -18.90
N VAL A 118 8.61 -10.71 -18.92
CA VAL A 118 7.34 -11.35 -18.51
C VAL A 118 7.07 -11.13 -17.02
N LEU A 119 8.06 -11.33 -16.15
CA LEU A 119 7.90 -11.14 -14.71
C LEU A 119 7.75 -9.65 -14.37
N THR A 120 8.46 -8.76 -15.06
CA THR A 120 8.33 -7.31 -14.89
C THR A 120 6.94 -6.80 -15.30
N GLN A 121 6.37 -7.30 -16.40
CA GLN A 121 4.99 -6.97 -16.78
C GLN A 121 3.98 -7.45 -15.72
N LYS A 122 4.19 -8.62 -15.12
CA LYS A 122 3.36 -9.11 -14.01
C LYS A 122 3.43 -8.18 -12.80
N LEU A 123 4.60 -7.63 -12.47
CA LEU A 123 4.73 -6.64 -11.40
C LEU A 123 3.86 -5.40 -11.66
N VAL A 124 3.91 -4.85 -12.87
CA VAL A 124 3.10 -3.68 -13.27
C VAL A 124 1.61 -3.99 -13.16
N LEU A 125 1.18 -5.14 -13.71
CA LEU A 125 -0.23 -5.53 -13.76
C LEU A 125 -0.80 -5.72 -12.36
N TRP A 126 -0.11 -6.48 -11.50
CA TRP A 126 -0.58 -6.77 -10.16
C TRP A 126 -0.46 -5.59 -9.20
N ASN A 127 0.29 -4.56 -9.56
CA ASN A 127 0.45 -3.38 -8.73
C ASN A 127 -0.70 -2.39 -8.87
N TRP A 128 -1.36 -2.36 -10.03
CA TRP A 128 -2.55 -1.53 -10.26
C TRP A 128 -3.66 -1.71 -9.21
N PRO A 129 -4.09 -2.94 -8.85
CA PRO A 129 -5.03 -3.15 -7.76
C PRO A 129 -4.61 -2.45 -6.46
N ARG A 130 -3.34 -2.54 -6.07
CA ARG A 130 -2.84 -1.87 -4.84
C ARG A 130 -2.84 -0.35 -5.00
N THR A 131 -2.45 0.16 -6.15
CA THR A 131 -2.50 1.59 -6.49
C THR A 131 -3.92 2.15 -6.35
N LEU A 132 -4.90 1.43 -6.89
CA LEU A 132 -6.31 1.83 -6.77
C LEU A 132 -6.83 1.73 -5.34
N LEU A 133 -6.53 0.64 -4.63
CA LEU A 133 -6.98 0.44 -3.25
C LEU A 133 -6.42 1.50 -2.30
N TRP A 134 -5.13 1.82 -2.37
CA TRP A 134 -4.53 2.89 -1.58
C TRP A 134 -5.11 4.26 -1.95
N SER A 135 -5.33 4.54 -3.24
CA SER A 135 -5.94 5.80 -3.68
C SER A 135 -7.38 5.96 -3.17
N ILE A 136 -8.21 4.93 -3.31
CA ILE A 136 -9.58 4.92 -2.79
C ILE A 136 -9.58 5.11 -1.28
N ARG A 137 -8.73 4.36 -0.56
CA ARG A 137 -8.62 4.50 0.89
C ARG A 137 -8.20 5.91 1.31
N CYS A 138 -7.25 6.51 0.61
CA CYS A 138 -6.81 7.88 0.87
C CYS A 138 -7.97 8.87 0.73
N LEU A 139 -8.80 8.72 -0.31
CA LEU A 139 -10.00 9.54 -0.50
C LEU A 139 -11.04 9.31 0.61
N LEU A 140 -11.31 8.05 0.98
CA LEU A 140 -12.25 7.71 2.04
C LEU A 140 -11.83 8.32 3.39
N LEU A 141 -10.56 8.20 3.76
CA LEU A 141 -10.04 8.77 5.01
C LEU A 141 -10.02 10.31 4.98
N SER A 142 -9.76 10.90 3.82
CA SER A 142 -9.84 12.36 3.65
C SER A 142 -11.26 12.87 3.85
N TYR A 143 -12.25 12.18 3.25
CA TYR A 143 -13.66 12.51 3.41
C TYR A 143 -14.12 12.38 4.87
N LEU A 144 -13.78 11.26 5.53
CA LEU A 144 -14.08 11.05 6.95
C LEU A 144 -13.47 12.14 7.84
N LEU A 145 -12.27 12.62 7.50
CA LEU A 145 -11.61 13.67 8.25
C LEU A 145 -12.37 15.00 8.10
N LEU A 146 -12.75 15.38 6.87
CA LEU A 146 -13.47 16.62 6.60
C LEU A 146 -14.86 16.65 7.25
N GLU A 147 -15.62 15.55 7.18
CA GLU A 147 -16.94 15.45 7.82
C GLU A 147 -16.83 15.46 9.36
N GLY A 148 -15.76 14.92 9.94
CA GLY A 148 -15.56 14.90 11.39
C GLY A 148 -15.22 16.26 12.03
N TYR A 149 -14.96 17.29 11.22
CA TYR A 149 -14.73 18.68 11.68
C TYR A 149 -15.99 19.55 11.63
N HIS A 150 -17.11 19.04 11.12
CA HIS A 150 -18.42 19.71 11.08
C HIS A 150 -19.35 19.16 12.15
#